data_AF-A0A255Z0P6-F1
#
_entry.id   AF-A0A255Z0P6-F1
#
_cell.length_a   1.000
_cell.length_b   1.000
_cell.length_c   1.000
_cell.angle_alpha   90.00
_cell.angle_beta   90.00
_cell.angle_gamma   90.00
#
_symmetry.space_group_name_H-M   'P 1'
#
loop_
_entity.id
_entity.type
_entity.pdbx_description
1 polymer ?
#
loop_
_entity_poly.entity_id
_entity_poly.type
_entity_poly.pdbx_seq_one_letter_code
_entity_poly.pdbx_strand_id
1 'polypeptide(L)'
;MTMPRRRPLIMLALVALLMQGVVPSSAVSRVSGPLLARVTAVVDGDTLAVRVTVWLDQEVTTRVRVDGIDTPESRSACAEEKRMAQEARQKLASLVATATEGKGNGTIRLHDVEHDKFGGRVRARVTLADGTDLAQAMINAGHARPYQGGKRQPWCEGM
;
A
#
# COMPACT_ATOMS: atom_id res chain seq x y z
N MET A 1 -30.42 -9.50 73.16
CA MET A 1 -31.06 -9.07 71.90
C MET A 1 -30.80 -7.58 71.79
N THR A 2 -30.04 -6.97 70.87
CA THR A 2 -29.49 -7.28 69.54
C THR A 2 -28.22 -6.43 69.39
N MET A 3 -27.11 -7.01 68.91
CA MET A 3 -25.83 -6.32 68.73
C MET A 3 -25.72 -5.74 67.29
N PRO A 4 -25.24 -4.50 67.08
CA PRO A 4 -25.16 -3.94 65.72
C PRO A 4 -23.86 -4.40 65.02
N ARG A 5 -23.99 -4.91 63.80
CA ARG A 5 -22.88 -5.30 62.92
C ARG A 5 -22.11 -4.06 62.44
N ARG A 6 -20.82 -3.95 62.77
CA ARG A 6 -19.88 -3.02 62.11
C ARG A 6 -19.43 -3.64 60.78
N ARG A 7 -19.72 -2.98 59.65
CA ARG A 7 -19.21 -3.38 58.32
C ARG A 7 -17.80 -2.80 58.13
N PRO A 8 -16.78 -3.58 57.70
CA PRO A 8 -15.42 -3.07 57.55
C PRO A 8 -15.33 -2.20 56.29
N LEU A 9 -15.03 -0.93 56.49
CA LEU A 9 -14.89 0.11 55.46
C LEU A 9 -13.47 0.10 54.84
N ILE A 10 -12.88 -1.07 54.59
CA ILE A 10 -11.49 -1.20 54.11
C ILE A 10 -11.42 -2.13 52.88
N MET A 11 -12.32 -1.92 51.92
CA MET A 11 -12.25 -2.60 50.62
C MET A 11 -12.77 -1.69 49.51
N LEU A 12 -12.34 -0.42 49.48
CA LEU A 12 -12.71 0.49 48.39
C LEU A 12 -11.55 1.32 47.82
N ALA A 13 -10.31 1.12 48.29
CA ALA A 13 -9.15 1.84 47.76
C ALA A 13 -8.41 1.08 46.64
N LEU A 14 -8.66 -0.21 46.43
CA LEU A 14 -7.93 -1.01 45.42
C LEU A 14 -8.61 -1.05 44.03
N VAL A 15 -9.85 -0.56 43.91
CA VAL A 15 -10.63 -0.60 42.64
C VAL A 15 -10.44 0.67 41.80
N ALA A 16 -9.85 1.74 42.36
CA ALA A 16 -9.69 3.01 41.65
C ALA A 16 -8.55 3.04 40.62
N LEU A 17 -7.68 2.03 40.57
CA LEU A 17 -6.51 2.02 39.67
C LEU A 17 -6.78 1.39 38.28
N LEU A 18 -7.97 0.80 38.06
CA LEU A 18 -8.33 0.13 36.80
C LEU A 18 -9.09 1.01 35.79
N MET A 19 -9.30 2.29 36.10
CA MET A 19 -9.97 3.26 35.22
C MET A 19 -8.97 4.19 34.51
N GLN A 20 -7.82 3.66 34.08
CA GLN A 20 -6.99 4.41 33.14
C GLN A 20 -7.65 4.30 31.77
N GLY A 21 -8.22 5.41 31.31
CA GLY A 21 -8.92 5.51 30.04
C GLY A 21 -8.06 4.96 28.91
N VAL A 22 -8.65 4.05 28.12
CA VAL A 22 -8.04 3.58 26.88
C VAL A 22 -7.95 4.79 25.95
N VAL A 23 -6.75 5.35 25.79
CA VAL A 23 -6.51 6.40 24.81
C VAL A 23 -6.63 5.74 23.43
N PRO A 24 -7.56 6.16 22.55
CA PRO A 24 -7.62 5.62 21.20
C PRO A 24 -6.31 5.96 20.48
N SER A 25 -5.54 4.93 20.14
CA SER A 25 -4.37 5.12 19.28
C SER A 25 -4.85 5.61 17.92
N SER A 26 -4.55 6.87 17.61
CA SER A 26 -4.77 7.41 16.28
C SER A 26 -3.69 6.84 15.37
N ALA A 27 -3.94 5.66 14.80
CA ALA A 27 -3.08 5.11 13.77
C ALA A 27 -3.07 6.09 12.59
N VAL A 28 -1.88 6.59 12.22
CA VAL A 28 -1.71 7.38 11.00
C VAL A 28 -2.20 6.52 9.83
N SER A 29 -3.38 6.85 9.32
CA SER A 29 -4.08 6.02 8.34
C SER A 29 -3.61 6.30 6.90
N ARG A 30 -2.96 7.46 6.69
CA ARG A 30 -2.46 7.94 5.41
C ARG A 30 -1.21 8.80 5.61
N VAL A 31 -0.22 8.61 4.75
CA VAL A 31 0.95 9.50 4.63
C VAL A 31 0.86 10.28 3.33
N SER A 32 0.75 11.61 3.39
CA SER A 32 0.47 12.45 2.21
C SER A 32 1.55 12.39 1.13
N GLY A 33 2.83 12.33 1.50
CA GLY A 33 3.94 12.43 0.55
C GLY A 33 4.18 13.86 0.02
N PRO A 34 5.03 14.03 -1.01
CA PRO A 34 5.69 12.96 -1.75
C PRO A 34 6.81 12.29 -0.94
N LEU A 35 6.78 10.96 -0.87
CA LEU A 35 7.93 10.18 -0.41
C LEU A 35 8.77 9.76 -1.60
N LEU A 36 10.08 9.99 -1.54
CA LEU A 36 11.01 9.57 -2.59
C LEU A 36 11.33 8.08 -2.42
N ALA A 37 11.30 7.35 -3.53
CA ALA A 37 11.60 5.94 -3.52
C ALA A 37 12.42 5.52 -4.75
N ARG A 38 13.30 4.54 -4.54
CA ARG A 38 13.93 3.77 -5.62
C ARG A 38 13.19 2.46 -5.82
N VAL A 39 13.10 2.03 -7.07
CA VAL A 39 12.46 0.76 -7.43
C VAL A 39 13.51 -0.35 -7.30
N THR A 40 13.26 -1.31 -6.42
CA THR A 40 14.13 -2.48 -6.26
C THR A 40 13.71 -3.61 -7.21
N ALA A 41 12.40 -3.73 -7.48
CA ALA A 41 11.88 -4.65 -8.49
C ALA A 41 10.47 -4.26 -8.96
N VAL A 42 10.11 -4.64 -10.18
CA VAL A 42 8.71 -4.69 -10.62
C VAL A 42 8.17 -6.08 -10.32
N VAL A 43 7.18 -6.17 -9.42
CA VAL A 43 6.63 -7.43 -8.92
C VAL A 43 5.51 -7.94 -9.82
N ASP A 44 4.58 -7.06 -10.19
CA ASP A 44 3.46 -7.33 -11.08
C ASP A 44 3.15 -6.09 -11.94
N GLY A 45 2.16 -6.17 -12.85
CA GLY A 45 1.73 -5.06 -13.71
C GLY A 45 1.30 -3.79 -12.97
N ASP A 46 0.94 -3.90 -11.69
CA ASP A 46 0.52 -2.79 -10.84
C ASP A 46 1.30 -2.68 -9.51
N THR A 47 2.31 -3.52 -9.29
CA THR A 47 2.97 -3.63 -7.98
C THR A 47 4.49 -3.48 -8.11
N LEU A 48 5.05 -2.51 -7.40
CA LEU A 48 6.48 -2.23 -7.29
C LEU A 48 7.00 -2.67 -5.92
N ALA A 49 8.19 -3.28 -5.87
CA ALA A 49 8.99 -3.33 -4.65
C ALA A 49 9.90 -2.09 -4.65
N VAL A 50 9.93 -1.38 -3.53
CA VAL A 50 10.60 -0.09 -3.44
C VAL A 50 11.35 0.05 -2.12
N ARG A 51 12.38 0.89 -2.16
CA ARG A 51 13.12 1.40 -1.01
C ARG A 51 12.79 2.87 -0.88
N VAL A 52 12.06 3.22 0.17
CA VAL A 52 11.50 4.55 0.41
C VAL A 52 12.35 5.26 1.46
N THR A 53 12.82 6.47 1.18
CA THR A 53 13.49 7.30 2.17
C THR A 53 12.42 7.99 3.02
N VAL A 54 12.36 7.66 4.31
CA VAL A 54 11.33 8.16 5.24
C VAL A 54 11.86 9.24 6.18
N TRP A 55 13.18 9.27 6.41
CA TRP A 55 13.88 10.30 7.19
C TRP A 55 15.37 10.30 6.86
N LEU A 56 16.14 11.19 7.52
CA LEU A 56 17.61 11.23 7.44
C LEU A 56 18.20 9.83 7.67
N ASP A 57 18.89 9.32 6.66
CA ASP A 57 19.54 8.00 6.64
C ASP A 57 18.62 6.80 6.99
N GLN A 58 17.30 7.01 6.93
CA GLN A 58 16.30 5.98 7.25
C GLN A 58 15.50 5.62 6.01
N GLU A 59 15.53 4.34 5.68
CA GLU A 59 14.80 3.76 4.58
C GLU A 59 13.89 2.63 5.03
N VAL A 60 12.74 2.51 4.37
CA VAL A 60 11.81 1.39 4.52
C VAL A 60 11.71 0.68 3.18
N THR A 61 11.87 -0.65 3.19
CA THR A 61 11.57 -1.47 2.02
C THR A 61 10.15 -1.99 2.11
N THR A 62 9.36 -1.78 1.06
CA THR A 62 7.97 -2.24 1.03
C THR A 62 7.51 -2.53 -0.40
N ARG A 63 6.31 -3.10 -0.55
CA ARG A 63 5.62 -3.19 -1.83
C ARG A 63 4.58 -2.09 -1.92
N VAL A 64 4.51 -1.44 -3.08
CA VAL A 64 3.54 -0.41 -3.42
C VAL A 64 2.69 -0.92 -4.56
N ARG A 65 1.37 -1.04 -4.33
CA ARG A 65 0.38 -1.17 -5.40
C ARG A 65 0.06 0.23 -5.92
N VAL A 66 0.21 0.45 -7.22
CA VAL A 66 -0.17 1.70 -7.87
C VAL A 66 -1.67 1.88 -7.73
N ASP A 67 -2.08 3.02 -7.17
CA ASP A 67 -3.49 3.35 -6.96
C ASP A 67 -4.21 3.66 -8.28
N GLY A 68 -5.54 3.46 -8.29
CA GLY A 68 -6.38 3.84 -9.42
C GLY A 68 -6.35 2.90 -10.63
N ILE A 69 -5.58 1.80 -10.59
CA ILE A 69 -5.46 0.87 -11.71
C ILE A 69 -5.71 -0.60 -11.33
N ASP A 70 -6.20 -1.32 -12.34
CA ASP A 70 -6.27 -2.78 -12.40
C ASP A 70 -5.47 -3.29 -13.60
N THR A 71 -4.72 -4.37 -13.42
CA THR A 71 -3.89 -4.99 -14.47
C THR A 71 -4.20 -6.48 -14.59
N PRO A 72 -3.94 -7.11 -15.75
CA PRO A 72 -4.15 -8.55 -15.90
C PRO A 72 -3.35 -9.34 -14.87
N GLU A 73 -3.92 -10.43 -14.35
CA GLU A 73 -3.30 -11.18 -13.26
C GLU A 73 -2.29 -12.23 -13.76
N SER A 74 -1.05 -12.12 -13.29
CA SER A 74 0.05 -13.03 -13.67
C SER A 74 -0.17 -14.49 -13.28
N ARG A 75 -1.07 -14.74 -12.32
CA ARG A 75 -1.44 -16.07 -11.82
C ARG A 75 -2.75 -16.61 -12.40
N SER A 76 -3.31 -15.96 -13.41
CA SER A 76 -4.56 -16.42 -14.05
C SER A 76 -4.45 -17.81 -14.67
N ALA A 77 -5.55 -18.55 -14.70
CA ALA A 77 -5.63 -19.81 -15.44
C ALA A 77 -5.63 -19.58 -16.97
N CYS A 78 -6.11 -18.42 -17.42
CA CYS A 78 -6.15 -18.07 -18.84
C CYS A 78 -4.75 -17.70 -19.36
N ALA A 79 -4.32 -18.38 -20.43
CA ALA A 79 -3.01 -18.15 -21.04
C ALA A 79 -2.89 -16.73 -21.63
N GLU A 80 -3.99 -16.20 -22.17
CA GLU A 80 -4.02 -14.86 -22.74
C GLU A 80 -3.87 -13.78 -21.67
N GLU A 81 -4.55 -13.94 -20.52
CA GLU A 81 -4.37 -13.01 -19.39
C GLU A 81 -2.94 -13.03 -18.85
N LYS A 82 -2.31 -14.20 -18.77
CA LYS A 82 -0.88 -14.30 -18.40
C LYS A 82 0.03 -13.55 -19.37
N ARG A 83 -0.22 -13.67 -20.68
CA ARG A 83 0.52 -12.94 -21.72
C ARG A 83 0.37 -11.42 -21.52
N MET A 84 -0.87 -10.95 -21.36
CA MET A 84 -1.14 -9.53 -21.07
C MET A 84 -0.51 -9.06 -19.76
N ALA A 85 -0.50 -9.89 -18.71
CA ALA A 85 0.13 -9.58 -17.42
C ALA A 85 1.65 -9.40 -17.57
N GLN A 86 2.29 -10.27 -18.37
CA GLN A 86 3.72 -10.14 -18.68
C GLN A 86 4.02 -8.85 -19.44
N GLU A 87 3.20 -8.50 -20.42
CA GLU A 87 3.34 -7.25 -21.18
C GLU A 87 3.14 -6.02 -20.30
N ALA A 88 2.14 -6.03 -19.42
CA ALA A 88 1.91 -4.96 -18.45
C ALA A 88 3.11 -4.81 -17.51
N ARG A 89 3.66 -5.91 -16.99
CA ARG A 89 4.86 -5.89 -16.17
C ARG A 89 6.07 -5.32 -16.91
N GLN A 90 6.27 -5.70 -18.17
CA GLN A 90 7.35 -5.17 -19.01
C GLN A 90 7.18 -3.68 -19.27
N LYS A 91 5.95 -3.22 -19.56
CA LYS A 91 5.66 -1.81 -19.72
C LYS A 91 5.96 -1.02 -18.45
N LEU A 92 5.48 -1.49 -17.30
CA LEU A 92 5.75 -0.85 -16.02
C LEU A 92 7.26 -0.76 -15.77
N ALA A 93 8.00 -1.84 -16.01
CA ALA A 93 9.46 -1.87 -15.88
C ALA A 93 10.18 -0.88 -16.81
N SER A 94 9.66 -0.64 -18.02
CA SER A 94 10.20 0.37 -18.93
C SER A 94 9.99 1.80 -18.40
N LEU A 95 8.80 2.09 -17.85
CA LEU A 95 8.45 3.42 -17.35
C LEU A 95 9.28 3.81 -16.13
N VAL A 96 9.58 2.85 -15.24
CA VAL A 96 10.35 3.10 -14.01
C VAL A 96 11.84 2.79 -14.15
N ALA A 97 12.34 2.55 -15.37
CA ALA A 97 13.70 2.06 -15.60
C ALA A 97 14.77 2.97 -14.98
N THR A 98 14.65 4.29 -15.13
CA THR A 98 15.61 5.25 -14.59
C THR A 98 15.62 5.30 -13.06
N ALA A 99 14.49 4.99 -12.42
CA ALA A 99 14.35 4.89 -10.97
C ALA A 99 14.65 3.51 -10.40
N THR A 100 14.95 2.53 -11.27
CA THR A 100 15.25 1.16 -10.86
C THR A 100 16.72 1.04 -10.44
N GLU A 101 16.95 0.44 -9.28
CA GLU A 101 18.29 0.15 -8.78
C GLU A 101 19.08 -0.67 -9.81
N GLY A 102 20.32 -0.27 -10.06
CA GLY A 102 21.20 -0.88 -11.07
C GLY A 102 20.91 -0.49 -12.52
N LYS A 103 19.82 0.25 -12.80
CA LYS A 103 19.51 0.75 -14.16
C LYS A 103 19.64 2.27 -14.30
N GLY A 104 19.51 3.00 -13.19
CA GLY A 104 19.68 4.45 -13.16
C GLY A 104 19.79 5.00 -11.74
N ASN A 105 19.82 6.32 -11.63
CA ASN A 105 19.93 7.07 -10.37
C ASN A 105 18.67 7.92 -10.06
N GLY A 106 17.58 7.72 -10.82
CA GLY A 106 16.32 8.42 -10.63
C GLY A 106 15.53 7.93 -9.42
N THR A 107 14.42 8.59 -9.15
CA THR A 107 13.45 8.21 -8.12
C THR A 107 12.03 8.33 -8.64
N ILE A 108 11.12 7.59 -8.03
CA ILE A 108 9.67 7.83 -8.13
C ILE A 108 9.20 8.58 -6.88
N ARG A 109 8.05 9.24 -6.98
CA ARG A 109 7.39 9.92 -5.87
C ARG A 109 6.09 9.20 -5.53
N LEU A 110 5.94 8.83 -4.27
CA LEU A 110 4.75 8.19 -3.72
C LEU A 110 3.88 9.22 -3.00
N HIS A 111 2.59 9.27 -3.30
CA HIS A 111 1.62 10.18 -2.71
C HIS A 111 0.45 9.39 -2.11
N ASP A 112 -0.19 9.96 -1.09
CA ASP A 112 -1.37 9.39 -0.43
C ASP A 112 -1.18 7.92 -0.05
N VAL A 113 -0.06 7.60 0.60
CA VAL A 113 0.32 6.24 0.95
C VAL A 113 -0.59 5.72 2.06
N GLU A 114 -1.28 4.61 1.80
CA GLU A 114 -2.19 3.96 2.73
C GLU A 114 -1.89 2.46 2.84
N HIS A 115 -2.32 1.83 3.94
CA HIS A 115 -2.30 0.38 4.03
C HIS A 115 -3.23 -0.25 2.97
N ASP A 116 -2.72 -1.27 2.27
CA ASP A 116 -3.60 -2.11 1.45
C ASP A 116 -4.43 -3.04 2.35
N LYS A 117 -5.58 -3.50 1.85
CA LYS A 117 -6.61 -4.26 2.59
C LYS A 117 -6.07 -5.45 3.41
N PHE A 118 -4.98 -6.05 2.97
CA PHE A 118 -4.42 -7.29 3.54
C PHE A 118 -3.09 -7.08 4.29
N GLY A 119 -2.65 -5.83 4.52
CA GLY A 119 -1.52 -5.53 5.42
C GLY A 119 -0.11 -5.95 4.96
N GLY A 120 0.05 -6.54 3.77
CA GLY A 120 1.35 -6.97 3.24
C GLY A 120 2.00 -6.03 2.21
N ARG A 121 1.32 -4.92 1.88
CA ARG A 121 1.78 -3.86 0.97
C ARG A 121 1.02 -2.56 1.26
N VAL A 122 1.50 -1.46 0.70
CA VAL A 122 0.79 -0.17 0.69
C VAL A 122 0.18 0.09 -0.67
N ARG A 123 -0.78 1.01 -0.73
CA ARG A 123 -1.33 1.59 -1.96
C ARG A 123 -0.96 3.06 -2.01
N ALA A 124 -0.57 3.56 -3.18
CA ALA A 124 -0.17 4.95 -3.35
C ALA A 124 -0.36 5.41 -4.81
N ARG A 125 -0.63 6.71 -5.01
CA ARG A 125 -0.38 7.33 -6.31
C ARG A 125 1.12 7.42 -6.55
N VAL A 126 1.53 7.14 -7.78
CA VAL A 126 2.95 7.12 -8.15
C VAL A 126 3.18 8.06 -9.32
N THR A 127 4.14 8.97 -9.15
CA THR A 127 4.58 9.88 -10.22
C THR A 127 6.06 9.70 -10.49
N LEU A 128 6.46 9.81 -11.76
CA LEU A 128 7.86 9.79 -12.18
C LEU A 128 8.54 11.13 -11.87
N ALA A 129 9.87 11.19 -12.04
CA ALA A 129 10.66 12.38 -11.77
C ALA A 129 10.21 13.60 -12.61
N ASP A 130 9.77 13.36 -13.84
CA ASP A 130 9.25 14.36 -14.78
C ASP A 130 7.79 14.78 -14.51
N GLY A 131 7.14 14.22 -13.49
CA GLY A 131 5.76 14.51 -13.13
C GLY A 131 4.72 13.61 -13.81
N THR A 132 5.13 12.69 -14.67
CA THR A 132 4.21 11.73 -15.32
C THR A 132 3.51 10.87 -14.27
N ASP A 133 2.17 10.82 -14.33
CA ASP A 133 1.37 9.90 -13.53
C ASP A 133 1.50 8.47 -14.06
N LEU A 134 1.96 7.56 -13.21
CA LEU A 134 2.29 6.19 -13.63
C LEU A 134 1.04 5.36 -13.95
N ALA A 135 -0.06 5.57 -13.22
CA ALA A 135 -1.33 4.92 -13.47
C ALA A 135 -1.88 5.32 -14.84
N GLN A 136 -1.90 6.62 -15.13
CA GLN A 136 -2.35 7.13 -16.41
C GLN A 136 -1.46 6.67 -17.57
N ALA A 137 -0.14 6.61 -17.37
CA ALA A 137 0.79 6.10 -18.38
C ALA A 137 0.53 4.62 -18.72
N MET A 138 0.19 3.81 -17.71
CA MET A 138 -0.18 2.39 -17.90
C MET A 138 -1.52 2.22 -18.62
N ILE A 139 -2.53 3.03 -18.26
CA ILE A 139 -3.84 3.05 -18.92
C ILE A 139 -3.70 3.46 -20.40
N ASN A 140 -2.99 4.57 -20.67
CA ASN A 140 -2.79 5.09 -22.02
C ASN A 140 -2.04 4.10 -22.93
N ALA A 141 -1.18 3.27 -22.34
CA ALA A 141 -0.46 2.23 -23.07
C ALA A 141 -1.27 0.94 -23.25
N GLY A 142 -2.52 0.86 -22.77
CA GLY A 142 -3.38 -0.32 -22.91
C GLY A 142 -3.05 -1.47 -21.96
N HIS A 143 -2.22 -1.23 -20.95
CA HIS A 143 -1.75 -2.27 -20.01
C HIS A 143 -2.47 -2.26 -18.66
N ALA A 144 -3.41 -1.35 -18.46
CA ALA A 144 -4.22 -1.23 -17.25
C ALA A 144 -5.60 -0.66 -17.55
N ARG A 145 -6.56 -0.92 -16.65
CA ARG A 145 -7.90 -0.32 -16.65
C ARG A 145 -8.05 0.61 -15.42
N PRO A 146 -8.79 1.72 -15.53
CA PRO A 146 -9.15 2.53 -14.37
C PRO A 146 -9.90 1.67 -13.33
N TYR A 147 -9.55 1.81 -12.05
CA TYR A 147 -10.14 1.03 -10.98
C TYR A 147 -10.28 1.84 -9.69
N GLN A 148 -11.51 1.96 -9.19
CA GLN A 148 -11.84 2.72 -7.97
C GLN A 148 -12.32 1.82 -6.82
N GLY A 149 -12.04 0.51 -6.91
CA GLY A 149 -12.59 -0.50 -6.01
C GLY A 149 -13.78 -1.25 -6.59
N GLY A 150 -14.26 -2.26 -5.84
CA GLY A 150 -15.36 -3.13 -6.25
C GLY A 150 -14.91 -4.44 -6.91
N LYS A 151 -15.76 -5.00 -7.77
CA LYS A 151 -15.46 -6.24 -8.51
C LYS A 151 -14.70 -5.87 -9.79
N ARG A 152 -13.53 -6.48 -9.99
CA ARG A 152 -12.74 -6.34 -11.22
C ARG A 152 -13.45 -6.99 -12.40
N GLN A 153 -13.28 -6.41 -13.58
CA GLN A 153 -13.73 -7.00 -14.83
C GLN A 153 -12.72 -8.04 -15.30
N PRO A 154 -13.16 -9.16 -15.90
CA PRO A 154 -12.24 -10.16 -16.40
C PRO A 154 -11.36 -9.59 -17.52
N TRP A 155 -10.09 -10.01 -17.55
CA TRP A 155 -9.14 -9.67 -18.62
C TRP A 155 -9.17 -10.68 -19.76
N CYS A 156 -9.68 -11.88 -19.51
CA CYS A 156 -9.85 -12.93 -20.51
C CYS A 156 -11.35 -13.08 -20.84
N GLU A 157 -11.69 -13.25 -22.11
CA GLU A 157 -13.06 -13.52 -22.52
C GLU A 157 -13.51 -14.90 -22.03
N GLY A 158 -14.73 -14.99 -21.47
CA GLY A 158 -15.34 -16.25 -21.05
C GLY A 158 -15.21 -16.64 -19.57
N MET A 159 -14.84 -15.70 -18.69
CA MET A 159 -14.88 -15.87 -17.22
C MET A 159 -15.96 -15.01 -16.55
#